data_AF-A0AAE6WL58-F1
#
_entry.id   AF-A0AAE6WL58-F1
#
_cell.length_a   1.000
_cell.length_b   1.000
_cell.length_c   1.000
_cell.angle_alpha   90.00
_cell.angle_beta   90.00
_cell.angle_gamma   90.00
#
_symmetry.space_group_name_H-M   'P 1'
#
loop_
_entity.id
_entity.type
_entity.pdbx_description
1 polymer ?
#
loop_
_entity_poly.entity_id
_entity_poly.type
_entity_poly.pdbx_seq_one_letter_code
_entity_poly.pdbx_strand_id
1 'polypeptide(L)' 'MNLEIASVGNFLLLSGSEKALAPFKATIATFVVDSLDEFAAYFKENGLSFIPEPKQVPTGKNMTVQHPDGAIV' A
#
# COMPACT_ATOMS: atom_id res chain seq x y z
N MET A 1 -3.68 -13.53 -11.73
CA MET A 1 -4.88 -12.67 -11.81
C MET A 1 -5.96 -13.38 -11.02
N ASN A 2 -6.28 -12.90 -9.81
CA ASN A 2 -7.39 -13.31 -8.94
C ASN A 2 -7.30 -12.50 -7.63
N LEU A 3 -7.02 -11.20 -7.73
CA LEU A 3 -7.07 -10.28 -6.60
C LEU A 3 -8.10 -9.23 -6.94
N GLU A 4 -9.15 -9.18 -6.14
CA GLU A 4 -10.22 -8.20 -6.21
C GLU A 4 -10.09 -7.26 -5.03
N ILE A 5 -10.31 -5.97 -5.28
CA ILE A 5 -10.15 -4.91 -4.28
C ILE A 5 -11.40 -4.05 -4.32
N ALA A 6 -11.99 -3.81 -3.16
CA ALA A 6 -13.09 -2.87 -2.98
C ALA A 6 -12.84 -1.97 -1.77
N SER A 7 -13.14 -0.69 -1.92
CA SER A 7 -13.16 0.26 -0.81
C SER A 7 -14.61 0.49 -0.36
N VAL A 8 -14.88 0.32 0.93
CA VAL A 8 -16.20 0.51 1.55
C VAL A 8 -16.04 1.35 2.81
N GLY A 9 -16.30 2.66 2.70
CA GLY A 9 -16.03 3.61 3.79
C GLY A 9 -14.54 3.60 4.16
N ASN A 10 -14.24 3.25 5.41
CA ASN A 10 -12.87 3.18 5.93
C ASN A 10 -12.23 1.79 5.78
N PHE A 11 -12.89 0.84 5.12
CA PHE A 11 -12.41 -0.53 4.98
C PHE A 11 -11.95 -0.81 3.55
N LEU A 12 -10.81 -1.49 3.44
CA LEU A 12 -10.34 -2.08 2.19
C LEU A 12 -10.54 -3.60 2.24
N LEU A 13 -11.39 -4.10 1.34
CA LEU A 13 -11.67 -5.53 1.21
C LEU A 13 -10.79 -6.10 0.08
N LEU A 14 -9.95 -7.07 0.42
CA LEU A 14 -9.16 -7.84 -0.54
C LEU A 14 -9.68 -9.28 -0.60
N SER A 15 -10.00 -9.73 -1.80
CA SER A 15 -10.44 -11.11 -2.06
C SER A 15 -9.55 -11.76 -3.10
N GLY A 16 -9.19 -13.02 -2.88
CA GLY A 16 -8.32 -13.76 -3.79
C GLY A 16 -7.82 -15.07 -3.23
N SER A 17 -6.98 -15.76 -4.01
CA SER A 17 -6.28 -16.96 -3.55
C SER A 17 -5.24 -16.62 -2.48
N GLU A 18 -4.84 -17.59 -1.65
CA GLU A 18 -3.80 -17.37 -0.64
C GLU A 18 -2.52 -16.80 -1.23
N LYS A 19 -2.10 -17.31 -2.39
CA LYS A 19 -0.92 -16.82 -3.12
C LYS A 19 -1.07 -15.35 -3.53
N ALA A 20 -2.28 -14.93 -3.93
CA ALA A 20 -2.55 -13.55 -4.32
C ALA A 20 -2.62 -12.61 -3.11
N LEU A 21 -3.14 -13.10 -1.97
CA LEU A 21 -3.27 -12.33 -0.74
C LEU A 21 -1.97 -12.26 0.08
N ALA A 22 -1.07 -13.24 -0.06
CA ALA A 22 0.15 -13.35 0.74
C ALA A 22 0.96 -12.04 0.87
N PRO A 23 1.18 -11.23 -0.19
CA PRO A 23 1.91 -9.97 -0.07
C PRO A 23 1.22 -8.92 0.82
N PHE A 24 -0.11 -8.95 0.91
CA PHE A 24 -0.91 -7.95 1.61
C PHE A 24 -1.16 -8.33 3.08
N LYS A 25 -0.86 -9.57 3.49
CA LYS A 25 -1.07 -10.04 4.87
C LYS A 25 -0.17 -9.33 5.89
N ALA A 26 0.95 -8.77 5.44
CA ALA A 26 1.87 -8.03 6.31
C ALA A 26 1.49 -6.55 6.45
N THR A 27 0.64 -6.03 5.57
CA THR A 27 0.17 -4.64 5.59
C THR A 27 -0.82 -4.45 6.73
N ILE A 28 -0.47 -3.64 7.72
CA ILE A 28 -1.28 -3.45 8.93
C ILE A 28 -2.33 -2.34 8.79
N ALA A 29 -2.15 -1.45 7.81
CA ALA A 29 -3.06 -0.34 7.53
C ALA A 29 -2.98 0.08 6.07
N THR A 30 -4.01 0.76 5.57
CA THR A 30 -3.97 1.45 4.27
C THR A 30 -4.51 2.86 4.45
N PHE A 31 -3.75 3.86 4.02
CA PHE A 31 -4.15 5.26 4.05
C PHE A 31 -4.53 5.75 2.67
N VAL A 32 -5.71 6.35 2.58
CA VAL A 32 -6.11 7.12 1.41
C VAL A 32 -5.64 8.55 1.61
N VAL A 33 -4.78 9.02 0.73
CA VAL A 33 -4.18 10.36 0.78
C VAL A 33 -4.56 11.15 -0.46
N ASP A 34 -4.45 12.46 -0.36
CA ASP A 34 -4.63 13.41 -1.47
C ASP A 34 -3.50 13.34 -2.50
N SER A 35 -2.24 13.19 -2.05
CA SER A 35 -1.07 13.19 -2.92
C SER A 35 -0.05 12.11 -2.52
N LEU A 36 -0.02 11.01 -3.28
CA LEU A 36 0.95 9.93 -3.05
C LEU A 36 2.39 10.37 -3.38
N ASP A 37 2.55 11.27 -4.35
CA ASP A 37 3.87 11.75 -4.77
C ASP A 37 4.52 12.63 -3.68
N GLU A 38 3.73 13.44 -2.95
CA GLU A 38 4.22 14.23 -1.80
C GLU A 38 4.70 13.35 -0.65
N PHE A 39 3.93 12.32 -0.28
CA PHE A 39 4.35 11.37 0.74
C PHE A 39 5.59 10.57 0.30
N ALA A 40 5.69 10.18 -0.97
CA ALA A 40 6.86 9.47 -1.48
C ALA A 40 8.13 10.34 -1.39
N ALA A 41 8.03 11.64 -1.72
CA ALA A 41 9.13 12.59 -1.54
C ALA A 41 9.53 12.71 -0.06
N TYR A 42 8.56 12.93 0.82
CA TYR A 42 8.78 13.02 2.26
C TYR A 42 9.48 11.77 2.82
N PHE A 43 9.01 10.57 2.48
CA PHE A 43 9.61 9.33 2.95
C PHE A 43 11.04 9.14 2.44
N LYS A 44 11.30 9.50 1.18
CA LYS A 44 12.65 9.43 0.61
C LYS A 44 13.61 10.40 1.30
N GLU A 45 13.18 11.63 1.58
CA GLU A 45 13.96 12.63 2.31
C GLU A 45 14.28 12.18 3.75
N ASN A 46 13.38 11.41 4.36
CA ASN A 46 13.54 10.87 5.72
C ASN A 46 14.20 9.47 5.76
N GLY A 47 14.67 8.95 4.62
CA GLY A 47 15.41 7.68 4.57
C GLY A 47 14.55 6.42 4.73
N LEU A 48 13.24 6.49 4.52
CA LEU A 48 12.36 5.33 4.55
C LEU A 48 12.46 4.50 3.28
N SER A 49 12.23 3.19 3.41
CA SER A 49 12.34 2.22 2.32
C SER A 49 10.96 1.81 1.78
N PHE A 50 10.86 1.70 0.45
CA PHE A 50 9.66 1.28 -0.27
C PHE A 50 9.68 -0.23 -0.56
N ILE A 51 8.53 -0.89 -0.43
CA ILE A 51 8.41 -2.35 -0.56
C ILE A 51 7.07 -2.72 -1.21
N PRO A 52 6.83 -2.49 -2.53
CA PRO A 52 7.71 -2.04 -3.62
C PRO A 52 7.62 -0.53 -3.94
N GLU A 53 8.37 -0.07 -4.96
CA GLU A 53 8.27 1.30 -5.48
C GLU A 53 6.82 1.71 -5.82
N PRO A 54 6.47 3.00 -5.69
CA PRO A 54 5.16 3.50 -6.07
C PRO A 54 4.79 3.10 -7.50
N LYS A 55 3.59 2.54 -7.68
CA LYS A 55 3.12 2.06 -8.99
C LYS A 55 1.73 2.56 -9.33
N GLN A 56 1.49 2.72 -10.64
CA GLN A 56 0.16 2.97 -11.16
C GLN A 56 -0.68 1.68 -11.08
N VAL A 57 -1.91 1.82 -10.64
CA VAL A 57 -2.93 0.77 -10.57
C VAL A 57 -4.23 1.27 -11.20
N PRO A 58 -5.20 0.38 -11.53
CA PRO A 58 -6.45 0.81 -12.16
C PRO A 58 -7.23 1.86 -11.34
N THR A 59 -7.04 1.89 -10.03
CA THR A 59 -7.71 2.81 -9.10
C THR A 59 -6.91 4.08 -8.77
N GLY A 60 -5.77 4.32 -9.43
CA GLY A 60 -4.89 5.46 -9.15
C GLY A 60 -3.45 5.03 -8.94
N LYS A 61 -2.81 5.46 -7.85
CA LYS A 61 -1.46 5.04 -7.47
C LYS A 61 -1.49 4.35 -6.10
N ASN A 62 -0.57 3.43 -5.88
CA ASN A 62 -0.30 2.90 -4.55
C ASN A 62 1.21 2.81 -4.29
N MET A 63 1.58 2.85 -3.01
CA MET A 63 2.90 2.50 -2.51
C MET A 63 2.76 1.70 -1.23
N THR A 64 3.80 0.95 -0.89
CA THR A 64 3.90 0.28 0.40
C THR A 64 5.22 0.69 1.02
N VAL A 65 5.17 1.11 2.27
CA VAL A 65 6.30 1.68 3.01
C VAL A 65 6.50 0.88 4.28
N GLN A 66 7.76 0.63 4.63
CA GLN A 66 8.10 0.13 5.95
C GLN A 66 8.59 1.29 6.82
N HIS A 67 7.82 1.59 7.87
CA HIS A 67 8.20 2.57 8.89
C HIS A 67 9.37 2.04 9.74
N PRO A 68 10.24 2.89 10.32
CA PRO A 68 11.39 2.44 11.10
C PRO A 68 11.08 1.56 12.32
N ASP A 69 9.85 1.60 12.83
CA ASP A 69 9.37 0.69 13.88
C ASP A 69 8.99 -0.71 13.37
N GLY A 70 9.08 -0.95 12.07
CA GLY A 70 8.77 -2.20 11.39
C GLY A 70 7.34 -2.29 10.84
N ALA A 71 6.48 -1.31 11.06
CA ALA A 71 5.14 -1.29 10.50
C ALA A 71 5.16 -1.22 8.97
N ILE A 72 4.33 -2.03 8.30
CA ILE A 72 4.16 -2.02 6.84
C ILE A 72 2.79 -1.44 6.52
N VAL A 73 2.76 -0.34 5.76
CA VAL A 73 1.57 0.44 5.40
C VAL A 73 1.55 0.70 3.90
#